data_AF-A0A946YBT2-F1
#
_entry.id   AF-A0A946YBT2-F1
#
_cell.length_a   1.000
_cell.length_b   1.000
_cell.length_c   1.000
_cell.angle_alpha   90.00
_cell.angle_beta   90.00
_cell.angle_gamma   90.00
#
_symmetry.space_group_name_H-M   'P 1'
#
loop_
_entity.id
_entity.type
_entity.pdbx_description
1 polymer ?
#
loop_
_entity_poly.entity_id
_entity_poly.type
_entity_poly.pdbx_seq_one_letter_code
_entity_poly.pdbx_strand_id
1 'polypeptide(L)'
;ATRYAGDYEFDHGAQFFTAHTPEFREFLQPLLTDNVVASWTAQFAQIERDEVTSLRPWNDDAPHYVGTPGMNAVGKYLARDLDIVTETPIVRIERPDNGWSLTDDKEQAFDRFDWVVLTAPAPQTAALGAAYPDLATLSGKHSMLGCYAMMLGFTTPVELPWQAALVRDADISWVSVNSSKPGRKDPFTLLVHSTNAWANAHIDDDLESVREQMLVEASKICRKDLGTADHCSVHRWRYANIARQSGPEFYVDDDSQLAACGDWFVRGRVEAAFTSANMLAQQLVEKMTG
;
A
#
# COMPACT_ATOMS: atom_id res chain seq x y z
N ALA A 1 1.22 -1.20 6.30
CA ALA A 1 0.27 -0.07 6.16
C ALA A 1 0.44 0.93 7.32
N THR A 2 0.19 0.53 8.57
CA THR A 2 0.37 1.41 9.75
C THR A 2 1.60 0.99 10.54
N ARG A 3 2.41 1.96 11.00
CA ARG A 3 3.59 1.77 11.85
C ARG A 3 3.39 2.58 13.14
N TYR A 4 3.90 2.05 14.25
CA TYR A 4 3.92 2.72 15.54
C TYR A 4 5.36 3.00 15.95
N ALA A 5 5.61 4.14 16.57
CA ALA A 5 6.90 4.51 17.14
C ALA A 5 6.66 5.33 18.42
N GLY A 6 6.80 4.68 19.58
CA GLY A 6 6.35 5.29 20.85
C GLY A 6 4.87 5.63 20.79
N ASP A 7 4.53 6.89 21.08
CA ASP A 7 3.15 7.39 21.04
C ASP A 7 2.68 7.77 19.62
N TYR A 8 3.58 7.77 18.62
CA TYR A 8 3.25 8.16 17.25
C TYR A 8 2.71 6.97 16.43
N GLU A 9 1.70 7.24 15.61
CA GLU A 9 1.18 6.30 14.61
C GLU A 9 1.22 6.88 13.19
N PHE A 10 1.54 6.03 12.21
CA PHE A 10 1.82 6.44 10.83
C PHE A 10 1.26 5.45 9.81
N ASP A 11 0.31 5.88 8.97
CA ASP A 11 -0.02 5.13 7.78
C ASP A 11 1.02 5.43 6.69
N HIS A 12 2.09 4.64 6.64
CA HIS A 12 3.26 4.88 5.78
C HIS A 12 3.16 4.23 4.40
N GLY A 13 2.03 3.59 4.09
CA GLY A 13 1.71 3.04 2.77
C GLY A 13 0.63 3.86 2.08
N ALA A 14 -0.46 3.23 1.63
CA ALA A 14 -1.61 3.94 1.07
C ALA A 14 -2.14 5.02 2.05
N GLN A 15 -2.17 6.28 1.61
CA GLN A 15 -2.56 7.42 2.44
C GLN A 15 -4.09 7.56 2.55
N PHE A 16 -4.77 7.26 1.46
CA PHE A 16 -6.21 7.14 1.30
C PHE A 16 -6.48 6.28 0.06
N PHE A 17 -7.73 5.94 -0.20
CA PHE A 17 -8.16 5.37 -1.46
C PHE A 17 -9.52 5.94 -1.89
N THR A 18 -9.83 5.82 -3.18
CA THR A 18 -11.12 6.20 -3.76
C THR A 18 -11.85 4.95 -4.25
N ALA A 19 -13.17 5.04 -4.40
CA ALA A 19 -14.00 3.94 -4.91
C ALA A 19 -14.81 4.38 -6.14
N HIS A 20 -14.49 3.80 -7.28
CA HIS A 20 -15.07 4.14 -8.57
C HIS A 20 -16.02 3.07 -9.10
N THR A 21 -15.70 1.79 -8.95
CA THR A 21 -16.52 0.70 -9.48
C THR A 21 -17.67 0.34 -8.53
N PRO A 22 -18.82 -0.12 -9.06
CA PRO A 22 -19.93 -0.60 -8.24
C PRO A 22 -19.52 -1.71 -7.27
N GLU A 23 -18.72 -2.67 -7.73
CA GLU A 23 -18.31 -3.85 -6.96
C GLU A 23 -17.44 -3.44 -5.77
N PHE A 24 -16.52 -2.49 -5.95
CA PHE A 24 -15.70 -2.03 -4.84
C PHE A 24 -16.50 -1.18 -3.85
N ARG A 25 -17.48 -0.39 -4.33
CA ARG A 25 -18.39 0.34 -3.43
C ARG A 25 -19.26 -0.61 -2.61
N GLU A 26 -19.77 -1.66 -3.23
CA GLU A 26 -20.54 -2.71 -2.54
C GLU A 26 -19.69 -3.42 -1.49
N PHE A 27 -18.46 -3.82 -1.86
CA PHE A 27 -17.49 -4.40 -0.94
C PHE A 27 -17.22 -3.51 0.29
N LEU A 28 -17.17 -2.19 0.10
CA LEU A 28 -16.91 -1.24 1.19
C LEU A 28 -18.10 -1.03 2.15
N GLN A 29 -19.33 -1.33 1.74
CA GLN A 29 -20.53 -1.07 2.56
C GLN A 29 -20.47 -1.63 3.99
N PRO A 30 -20.13 -2.92 4.21
CA PRO A 30 -19.98 -3.44 5.56
C PRO A 30 -18.85 -2.75 6.34
N LEU A 31 -17.72 -2.45 5.70
CA LEU A 31 -16.61 -1.75 6.38
C LEU A 31 -16.99 -0.32 6.79
N LEU A 32 -17.80 0.37 6.00
CA LEU A 32 -18.35 1.69 6.33
C LEU A 32 -19.33 1.60 7.49
N THR A 33 -20.25 0.62 7.44
CA THR A 33 -21.26 0.38 8.49
C THR A 33 -20.60 0.06 9.83
N ASP A 34 -19.54 -0.74 9.81
CA ASP A 34 -18.81 -1.18 10.99
C ASP A 34 -17.74 -0.18 11.47
N ASN A 35 -17.67 1.01 10.86
CA ASN A 35 -16.68 2.05 11.17
C ASN A 35 -15.22 1.57 11.07
N VAL A 36 -14.95 0.67 10.12
CA VAL A 36 -13.61 0.17 9.77
C VAL A 36 -12.98 1.02 8.67
N VAL A 37 -13.82 1.69 7.87
CA VAL A 37 -13.43 2.68 6.87
C VAL A 37 -14.26 3.95 7.11
N ALA A 38 -13.64 5.12 6.94
CA ALA A 38 -14.31 6.41 7.01
C ALA A 38 -13.80 7.36 5.91
N SER A 39 -14.62 8.36 5.57
CA SER A 39 -14.22 9.48 4.71
C SER A 39 -13.29 10.43 5.48
N TRP A 40 -12.15 10.80 4.89
CA TRP A 40 -11.23 11.79 5.44
C TRP A 40 -11.53 13.18 4.87
N THR A 41 -12.01 14.06 5.74
CA THR A 41 -12.39 15.45 5.41
C THR A 41 -11.21 16.41 5.60
N ALA A 42 -10.28 16.40 4.65
CA ALA A 42 -9.09 17.26 4.67
C ALA A 42 -9.30 18.62 3.99
N GLN A 43 -8.61 19.67 4.46
CA GLN A 43 -8.23 20.76 3.56
C GLN A 43 -7.10 20.29 2.66
N PHE A 44 -7.35 20.24 1.35
CA PHE A 44 -6.44 19.72 0.35
C PHE A 44 -5.78 20.86 -0.43
N ALA A 45 -4.45 20.88 -0.41
CA ALA A 45 -3.62 21.80 -1.17
C ALA A 45 -3.05 21.14 -2.44
N GLN A 46 -2.90 21.95 -3.48
CA GLN A 46 -1.96 21.67 -4.57
C GLN A 46 -0.79 22.63 -4.42
N ILE A 47 0.43 22.08 -4.46
CA ILE A 47 1.66 22.84 -4.31
C ILE A 47 2.50 22.60 -5.56
N GLU A 48 2.86 23.68 -6.25
CA GLU A 48 3.71 23.65 -7.44
C GLU A 48 4.78 24.73 -7.28
N ARG A 49 6.05 24.40 -7.53
CA ARG A 49 7.18 25.33 -7.38
C ARG A 49 7.21 26.03 -6.01
N ASP A 50 6.99 25.26 -4.95
CA ASP A 50 6.98 25.71 -3.55
C ASP A 50 5.86 26.70 -3.18
N GLU A 51 4.83 26.85 -4.03
CA GLU A 51 3.67 27.72 -3.78
C GLU A 51 2.36 26.94 -3.78
N VAL A 52 1.45 27.31 -2.87
CA VAL A 52 0.09 26.77 -2.86
C VAL A 52 -0.69 27.39 -4.01
N THR A 53 -0.99 26.59 -5.03
CA THR A 53 -1.72 27.03 -6.23
C THR A 53 -3.23 26.84 -6.10
N SER A 54 -3.66 25.92 -5.24
CA SER A 54 -5.06 25.64 -4.95
C SER A 54 -5.23 25.14 -3.53
N LEU A 55 -6.34 25.53 -2.89
CA LEU A 55 -6.78 25.01 -1.60
C LEU A 55 -8.28 24.74 -1.67
N ARG A 56 -8.70 23.52 -1.36
CA ARG A 56 -10.12 23.14 -1.34
C ARG A 56 -10.42 22.09 -0.27
N PRO A 57 -11.63 22.09 0.31
CA PRO A 57 -12.04 21.00 1.17
C PRO A 57 -12.30 19.73 0.33
N TRP A 58 -11.89 18.57 0.85
CA TRP A 58 -12.49 17.31 0.45
C TRP A 58 -13.86 17.15 1.10
N ASN A 59 -14.80 16.59 0.34
CA ASN A 59 -16.17 16.39 0.76
C ASN A 59 -16.65 14.97 0.40
N ASP A 60 -17.85 14.64 0.86
CA ASP A 60 -18.42 13.30 0.68
C ASP A 60 -19.04 13.07 -0.70
N ASP A 61 -19.06 14.08 -1.59
CA ASP A 61 -19.47 13.88 -3.00
C ASP A 61 -18.44 13.01 -3.74
N ALA A 62 -17.16 13.12 -3.36
CA ALA A 62 -16.06 12.30 -3.86
C ALA A 62 -15.17 11.85 -2.68
N PRO A 63 -15.62 10.85 -1.90
CA PRO A 63 -14.95 10.47 -0.66
C PRO A 63 -13.52 9.98 -0.87
N HIS A 64 -12.67 10.38 0.07
CA HIS A 64 -11.29 9.90 0.20
C HIS A 64 -11.23 9.01 1.43
N TYR A 65 -11.27 7.70 1.22
CA TYR A 65 -11.43 6.73 2.29
C TYR A 65 -10.12 6.40 2.98
N VAL A 66 -10.20 6.21 4.29
CA VAL A 66 -9.12 5.66 5.12
C VAL A 66 -9.65 4.56 6.03
N GLY A 67 -8.83 3.54 6.31
CA GLY A 67 -9.16 2.58 7.37
C GLY A 67 -9.12 3.23 8.75
N THR A 68 -9.94 2.80 9.71
CA THR A 68 -10.08 3.37 11.06
C THR A 68 -9.98 2.25 12.13
N PRO A 69 -9.18 2.41 13.21
CA PRO A 69 -8.40 3.60 13.59
C PRO A 69 -7.07 3.76 12.83
N GLY A 70 -6.66 2.77 12.03
CA GLY A 70 -5.45 2.78 11.22
C GLY A 70 -5.74 2.22 9.83
N MET A 71 -4.91 2.51 8.82
CA MET A 71 -5.13 1.96 7.48
C MET A 71 -5.05 0.43 7.47
N ASN A 72 -4.29 -0.16 8.40
CA ASN A 72 -4.24 -1.61 8.61
C ASN A 72 -5.55 -2.22 9.16
N ALA A 73 -6.52 -1.43 9.62
CA ALA A 73 -7.78 -1.93 10.15
C ALA A 73 -8.60 -2.67 9.08
N VAL A 74 -8.52 -2.26 7.82
CA VAL A 74 -9.15 -2.94 6.69
C VAL A 74 -8.67 -4.38 6.58
N GLY A 75 -7.35 -4.59 6.56
CA GLY A 75 -6.77 -5.93 6.50
C GLY A 75 -7.14 -6.78 7.71
N LYS A 76 -7.11 -6.20 8.92
CA LYS A 76 -7.51 -6.89 10.16
C LYS A 76 -8.98 -7.29 10.17
N TYR A 77 -9.86 -6.47 9.58
CA TYR A 77 -11.28 -6.78 9.47
C TYR A 77 -11.51 -7.99 8.56
N LEU A 78 -10.88 -7.99 7.38
CA LEU A 78 -10.99 -9.07 6.40
C LEU A 78 -10.36 -10.39 6.89
N ALA A 79 -9.44 -10.31 7.85
CA ALA A 79 -8.69 -11.42 8.40
C ALA A 79 -9.37 -12.18 9.56
N ARG A 80 -10.50 -11.70 10.09
CA ARG A 80 -11.05 -12.15 11.39
C ARG A 80 -11.32 -13.66 11.49
N ASP A 81 -11.70 -14.28 10.38
CA ASP A 81 -12.12 -15.69 10.33
C ASP A 81 -11.15 -16.54 9.49
N LEU A 82 -9.91 -16.06 9.29
CA LEU A 82 -8.88 -16.75 8.52
C LEU A 82 -7.80 -17.34 9.44
N ASP A 83 -7.24 -18.48 9.04
CA ASP A 83 -6.01 -19.00 9.63
C ASP A 83 -4.81 -18.25 9.05
N ILE A 84 -4.11 -17.48 9.89
CA ILE A 84 -3.03 -16.59 9.47
C ILE A 84 -1.78 -16.90 10.27
N VAL A 85 -0.72 -17.27 9.55
CA VAL A 85 0.63 -17.43 10.11
C VAL A 85 1.48 -16.23 9.69
N THR A 86 1.87 -15.41 10.66
CA THR A 86 2.77 -14.26 10.45
C THR A 86 4.22 -14.65 10.71
N GLU A 87 5.17 -13.82 10.26
CA GLU A 87 6.62 -14.09 10.42
C GLU A 87 7.07 -15.39 9.71
N THR A 88 6.39 -15.71 8.60
CA THR A 88 6.63 -16.90 7.77
C THR A 88 6.85 -16.47 6.32
N PRO A 89 8.03 -15.93 5.96
CA PRO A 89 8.37 -15.66 4.58
C PRO A 89 8.47 -16.98 3.80
N ILE A 90 7.50 -17.24 2.91
CA ILE A 90 7.58 -18.40 2.00
C ILE A 90 8.66 -18.13 0.95
N VAL A 91 9.59 -19.08 0.80
CA VAL A 91 10.72 -19.00 -0.15
C VAL A 91 10.63 -20.03 -1.26
N ARG A 92 9.79 -21.07 -1.10
CA ARG A 92 9.64 -22.15 -2.07
C ARG A 92 8.20 -22.67 -2.08
N ILE A 93 7.69 -22.93 -3.28
CA ILE A 93 6.38 -23.57 -3.52
C ILE A 93 6.59 -24.77 -4.45
N GLU A 94 6.02 -25.91 -4.09
CA GLU A 94 6.17 -27.16 -4.84
C GLU A 94 4.83 -27.90 -4.84
N ARG A 95 4.52 -28.61 -5.92
CA ARG A 95 3.32 -29.45 -6.02
C ARG A 95 3.71 -30.93 -6.21
N PRO A 96 4.04 -31.65 -5.12
CA PRO A 96 4.15 -33.11 -5.15
C PRO A 96 2.81 -33.79 -5.47
N ASP A 97 2.82 -35.11 -5.61
CA ASP A 97 1.65 -35.91 -6.04
C ASP A 97 0.39 -35.74 -5.15
N ASN A 98 0.54 -35.24 -3.91
CA ASN A 98 -0.54 -35.13 -2.91
C ASN A 98 -0.94 -33.68 -2.58
N GLY A 99 -0.78 -32.75 -3.52
CA GLY A 99 -1.13 -31.34 -3.35
C GLY A 99 0.08 -30.44 -3.11
N TRP A 100 -0.16 -29.17 -2.84
CA TRP A 100 0.88 -28.16 -2.67
C TRP A 100 1.58 -28.24 -1.30
N SER A 101 2.88 -27.96 -1.33
CA SER A 101 3.75 -27.75 -0.18
C SER A 101 4.44 -26.39 -0.30
N LEU A 102 4.44 -25.63 0.79
CA LEU A 102 5.10 -24.34 0.91
C LEU A 102 6.25 -24.47 1.91
N THR A 103 7.43 -23.95 1.59
CA THR A 103 8.56 -23.89 2.54
C THR A 103 8.89 -22.45 2.89
N ASP A 104 9.06 -22.18 4.18
CA ASP A 104 9.51 -20.87 4.67
C ASP A 104 11.04 -20.72 4.70
N ASP A 105 11.50 -19.52 5.06
CA ASP A 105 12.92 -19.16 5.16
C ASP A 105 13.70 -19.88 6.29
N LYS A 106 13.00 -20.68 7.11
CA LYS A 106 13.57 -21.54 8.15
C LYS A 106 13.53 -23.01 7.77
N GLU A 107 13.20 -23.32 6.51
CA GLU A 107 13.01 -24.68 5.96
C GLU A 107 11.87 -25.46 6.64
N GLN A 108 10.89 -24.77 7.22
CA GLN A 108 9.66 -25.39 7.69
C GLN A 108 8.69 -25.59 6.51
N ALA A 109 8.19 -26.83 6.37
CA ALA A 109 7.20 -27.18 5.35
C ALA A 109 5.75 -27.03 5.87
N PHE A 110 4.88 -26.54 5.00
CA PHE A 110 3.43 -26.43 5.17
C PHE A 110 2.78 -27.17 4.02
N ASP A 111 2.19 -28.33 4.31
CA ASP A 111 1.70 -29.26 3.29
C ASP A 111 0.17 -29.27 3.19
N ARG A 112 -0.34 -29.92 2.12
CA ARG A 112 -1.74 -30.30 1.92
C ARG A 112 -2.66 -29.13 1.53
N PHE A 113 -2.17 -28.23 0.68
CA PHE A 113 -3.04 -27.23 0.06
C PHE A 113 -3.49 -27.70 -1.33
N ASP A 114 -4.77 -27.54 -1.65
CA ASP A 114 -5.29 -27.86 -2.99
C ASP A 114 -4.92 -26.79 -4.02
N TRP A 115 -4.84 -25.53 -3.58
CA TRP A 115 -4.51 -24.36 -4.40
C TRP A 115 -3.48 -23.48 -3.72
N VAL A 116 -2.67 -22.79 -4.53
CA VAL A 116 -1.80 -21.70 -4.09
C VAL A 116 -2.18 -20.43 -4.82
N VAL A 117 -2.44 -19.35 -4.07
CA VAL A 117 -2.72 -18.02 -4.61
C VAL A 117 -1.62 -17.06 -4.16
N LEU A 118 -0.87 -16.52 -5.12
CA LEU A 118 0.21 -15.57 -4.85
C LEU A 118 -0.31 -14.13 -4.96
N THR A 119 -0.24 -13.39 -3.85
CA THR A 119 -0.69 -11.99 -3.79
C THR A 119 0.46 -11.00 -3.58
N ALA A 120 1.71 -11.47 -3.70
CA ALA A 120 2.89 -10.66 -3.50
C ALA A 120 3.13 -9.71 -4.70
N PRO A 121 3.87 -8.61 -4.50
CA PRO A 121 4.43 -7.79 -5.58
C PRO A 121 5.04 -8.61 -6.72
N ALA A 122 4.90 -8.13 -7.96
CA ALA A 122 5.30 -8.87 -9.16
C ALA A 122 6.72 -9.48 -9.10
N PRO A 123 7.79 -8.77 -8.67
CA PRO A 123 9.11 -9.37 -8.56
C PRO A 123 9.21 -10.52 -7.54
N GLN A 124 8.45 -10.45 -6.45
CA GLN A 124 8.41 -11.49 -5.43
C GLN A 124 7.58 -12.70 -5.91
N THR A 125 6.48 -12.45 -6.60
CA THR A 125 5.69 -13.49 -7.27
C THR A 125 6.50 -14.21 -8.35
N ALA A 126 7.30 -13.48 -9.14
CA ALA A 126 8.19 -14.07 -10.14
C ALA A 126 9.25 -15.00 -9.50
N ALA A 127 9.80 -14.60 -8.35
CA ALA A 127 10.79 -15.40 -7.62
C ALA A 127 10.18 -16.70 -7.05
N LEU A 128 9.01 -16.61 -6.42
CA LEU A 128 8.31 -17.79 -5.89
C LEU A 128 7.81 -18.71 -7.01
N GLY A 129 7.31 -18.13 -8.11
CA GLY A 129 6.80 -18.84 -9.27
C GLY A 129 7.85 -19.30 -10.28
N ALA A 130 9.15 -19.30 -9.94
CA ALA A 130 10.22 -19.55 -10.92
C ALA A 130 10.14 -20.92 -11.63
N ALA A 131 9.55 -21.92 -10.98
CA ALA A 131 9.31 -23.25 -11.57
C ALA A 131 8.10 -23.30 -12.52
N TYR A 132 7.32 -22.21 -12.62
CA TYR A 132 6.10 -22.10 -13.42
C TYR A 132 6.31 -21.02 -14.51
N PRO A 133 6.79 -21.39 -15.72
CA PRO A 133 7.35 -20.45 -16.69
C PRO A 133 6.39 -19.34 -17.12
N ASP A 134 5.09 -19.64 -17.24
CA ASP A 134 4.09 -18.66 -17.65
C ASP A 134 3.90 -17.59 -16.58
N LEU A 135 3.78 -17.98 -15.31
CA LEU A 135 3.69 -17.06 -14.19
C LEU A 135 4.98 -16.24 -14.03
N ALA A 136 6.15 -16.89 -14.10
CA ALA A 136 7.44 -16.23 -13.97
C ALA A 136 7.63 -15.18 -15.08
N THR A 137 7.28 -15.53 -16.32
CA THR A 137 7.34 -14.63 -17.48
C THR A 137 6.35 -13.48 -17.36
N LEU A 138 5.11 -13.75 -16.93
CA LEU A 138 4.09 -12.72 -16.75
C LEU A 138 4.49 -11.73 -15.66
N SER A 139 4.89 -12.23 -14.50
CA SER A 139 5.28 -11.41 -13.35
C SER A 139 6.57 -10.63 -13.62
N GLY A 140 7.56 -11.24 -14.29
CA GLY A 140 8.84 -10.62 -14.62
C GLY A 140 8.76 -9.46 -15.62
N LYS A 141 7.65 -9.31 -16.37
CA LYS A 141 7.42 -8.16 -17.28
C LYS A 141 7.02 -6.88 -16.54
N HIS A 142 6.57 -6.98 -15.30
CA HIS A 142 6.02 -5.87 -14.54
C HIS A 142 7.10 -5.18 -13.70
N SER A 143 7.52 -3.98 -14.13
CA SER A 143 8.46 -3.16 -13.38
C SER A 143 7.71 -2.28 -12.36
N MET A 144 7.74 -2.68 -11.10
CA MET A 144 7.18 -1.90 -10.00
C MET A 144 8.12 -0.75 -9.61
N LEU A 145 7.54 0.35 -9.14
CA LEU A 145 8.22 1.58 -8.80
C LEU A 145 8.40 1.72 -7.30
N GLY A 146 9.53 2.28 -6.88
CA GLY A 146 9.85 2.56 -5.50
C GLY A 146 9.18 3.82 -4.97
N CYS A 147 9.08 3.94 -3.65
CA CYS A 147 8.64 5.14 -2.93
C CYS A 147 9.30 5.16 -1.55
N TYR A 148 9.78 6.33 -1.14
CA TYR A 148 10.15 6.56 0.25
C TYR A 148 9.02 7.23 1.01
N ALA A 149 8.72 6.73 2.20
CA ALA A 149 7.78 7.32 3.13
C ALA A 149 8.52 7.81 4.37
N MET A 150 8.60 9.13 4.55
CA MET A 150 9.13 9.76 5.74
C MET A 150 8.00 10.02 6.75
N MET A 151 8.24 9.65 8.00
CA MET A 151 7.31 9.69 9.12
C MET A 151 7.86 10.64 10.18
N LEU A 152 7.13 11.72 10.43
CA LEU A 152 7.53 12.77 11.37
C LEU A 152 6.51 12.87 12.50
N GLY A 153 6.96 12.72 13.75
CA GLY A 153 6.16 12.86 14.96
C GLY A 153 6.54 14.11 15.73
N PHE A 154 5.54 14.86 16.20
CA PHE A 154 5.73 16.11 16.94
C PHE A 154 4.84 16.14 18.18
N THR A 155 5.46 16.34 19.34
CA THR A 155 4.78 16.64 20.60
C THR A 155 4.13 18.01 20.56
N THR A 156 4.77 19.00 19.93
CA THR A 156 4.17 20.31 19.65
C THR A 156 3.65 20.34 18.21
N PRO A 157 2.33 20.47 17.98
CA PRO A 157 1.77 20.43 16.63
C PRO A 157 2.35 21.47 15.68
N VAL A 158 2.53 21.09 14.41
CA VAL A 158 2.93 22.01 13.34
C VAL A 158 1.69 22.63 12.71
N GLU A 159 1.57 23.95 12.76
CA GLU A 159 0.46 24.67 12.12
C GLU A 159 0.62 24.70 10.60
N LEU A 160 -0.25 23.95 9.90
CA LEU A 160 -0.36 23.94 8.45
C LEU A 160 -1.78 24.34 8.03
N PRO A 161 -1.96 25.13 6.95
CA PRO A 161 -3.30 25.54 6.49
C PRO A 161 -4.06 24.41 5.78
N TRP A 162 -3.47 23.23 5.67
CA TRP A 162 -4.00 22.06 4.98
C TRP A 162 -3.64 20.78 5.75
N GLN A 163 -4.39 19.72 5.50
CA GLN A 163 -4.15 18.37 6.05
C GLN A 163 -3.60 17.41 5.00
N ALA A 164 -3.76 17.72 3.72
CA ALA A 164 -3.28 16.93 2.61
C ALA A 164 -2.72 17.87 1.53
N ALA A 165 -1.58 17.53 0.94
CA ALA A 165 -0.99 18.28 -0.15
C ALA A 165 -0.47 17.34 -1.24
N LEU A 166 -0.91 17.58 -2.47
CA LEU A 166 -0.27 17.04 -3.66
C LEU A 166 0.83 18.02 -4.07
N VAL A 167 2.05 17.51 -4.24
CA VAL A 167 3.23 18.32 -4.55
C VAL A 167 3.72 17.98 -5.97
N ARG A 168 4.04 19.02 -6.74
CA ARG A 168 4.66 18.90 -8.08
C ARG A 168 5.94 19.73 -8.15
N ASP A 169 6.76 19.41 -9.15
CA ASP A 169 8.05 20.06 -9.40
C ASP A 169 9.00 19.99 -8.19
N ALA A 170 8.96 18.85 -7.48
CA ALA A 170 9.68 18.58 -6.24
C ALA A 170 10.09 17.10 -6.17
N ASP A 171 11.03 16.77 -5.27
CA ASP A 171 11.45 15.38 -5.04
C ASP A 171 10.41 14.57 -4.25
N ILE A 172 9.49 15.27 -3.58
CA ILE A 172 8.32 14.70 -2.90
C ILE A 172 7.04 14.89 -3.71
N SER A 173 6.13 13.92 -3.60
CA SER A 173 4.85 13.93 -4.33
C SER A 173 3.64 14.18 -3.43
N TRP A 174 3.77 13.93 -2.13
CA TRP A 174 2.65 13.97 -1.21
C TRP A 174 3.09 14.35 0.20
N VAL A 175 2.29 15.16 0.87
CA VAL A 175 2.39 15.42 2.31
C VAL A 175 1.00 15.29 2.94
N SER A 176 0.89 14.67 4.10
CA SER A 176 -0.37 14.62 4.84
C SER A 176 -0.18 14.63 6.35
N VAL A 177 -1.03 15.38 7.05
CA VAL A 177 -1.19 15.34 8.49
C VAL A 177 -1.91 14.04 8.83
N ASN A 178 -1.16 13.01 9.18
CA ASN A 178 -1.69 11.68 9.46
C ASN A 178 -2.63 11.69 10.67
N SER A 179 -2.30 12.45 11.71
CA SER A 179 -3.16 12.62 12.90
C SER A 179 -4.50 13.30 12.61
N SER A 180 -4.69 13.91 11.43
CA SER A 180 -5.98 14.47 11.02
C SER A 180 -6.95 13.45 10.43
N LYS A 181 -6.49 12.22 10.14
CA LYS A 181 -7.32 11.16 9.60
C LYS A 181 -8.29 10.66 10.68
N PRO A 182 -9.53 10.29 10.34
CA PRO A 182 -10.49 9.74 11.28
C PRO A 182 -9.90 8.62 12.16
N GLY A 183 -10.18 8.66 13.46
CA GLY A 183 -9.75 7.63 14.41
C GLY A 183 -8.26 7.64 14.77
N ARG A 184 -7.45 8.57 14.23
CA ARG A 184 -6.07 8.78 14.71
C ARG A 184 -6.08 9.63 15.97
N LYS A 185 -5.15 9.35 16.88
CA LYS A 185 -5.01 10.09 18.15
C LYS A 185 -3.85 11.08 18.08
N ASP A 186 -3.83 12.04 19.00
CA ASP A 186 -2.62 12.79 19.33
C ASP A 186 -1.51 11.83 19.75
N PRO A 187 -0.23 12.17 19.54
CA PRO A 187 0.31 13.48 19.10
C PRO A 187 0.29 13.76 17.58
N PHE A 188 0.73 14.95 17.17
CA PHE A 188 0.73 15.37 15.76
C PHE A 188 1.69 14.52 14.92
N THR A 189 1.20 13.97 13.81
CA THR A 189 2.00 13.14 12.90
C THR A 189 1.86 13.61 11.45
N LEU A 190 2.99 13.68 10.74
CA LEU A 190 3.08 14.08 9.34
C LEU A 190 3.73 12.95 8.52
N LEU A 191 3.12 12.64 7.37
CA LEU A 191 3.64 11.71 6.38
C LEU A 191 4.09 12.47 5.15
N VAL A 192 5.25 12.11 4.62
CA VAL A 192 5.78 12.65 3.37
C VAL A 192 6.16 11.50 2.46
N HIS A 193 5.66 11.47 1.23
CA HIS A 193 6.10 10.51 0.23
C HIS A 193 6.95 11.18 -0.84
N SER A 194 8.06 10.51 -1.21
CA SER A 194 8.84 10.89 -2.38
C SER A 194 8.01 10.75 -3.67
N THR A 195 8.50 11.32 -4.77
CA THR A 195 8.08 10.87 -6.10
C THR A 195 8.61 9.45 -6.35
N ASN A 196 7.96 8.71 -7.26
CA ASN A 196 8.44 7.40 -7.69
C ASN A 196 9.76 7.51 -8.48
N ALA A 197 9.93 8.59 -9.27
CA ALA A 197 11.13 8.83 -10.05
C ALA A 197 12.36 9.04 -9.16
N TRP A 198 12.24 9.91 -8.16
CA TRP A 198 13.30 10.15 -7.18
C TRP A 198 13.62 8.89 -6.38
N ALA A 199 12.61 8.19 -5.86
CA ALA A 199 12.84 6.94 -5.11
C ALA A 199 13.57 5.88 -5.94
N ASN A 200 13.28 5.73 -7.23
CA ASN A 200 13.99 4.78 -8.09
C ASN A 200 15.45 5.18 -8.32
N ALA A 201 15.73 6.47 -8.50
CA ALA A 201 17.10 6.98 -8.67
C ALA A 201 17.94 6.78 -7.40
N HIS A 202 17.31 6.78 -6.22
CA HIS A 202 17.93 6.70 -4.91
C HIS A 202 17.62 5.40 -4.16
N ILE A 203 17.18 4.33 -4.84
CA ILE A 203 16.59 3.16 -4.16
C ILE A 203 17.59 2.36 -3.31
N ASP A 204 18.87 2.46 -3.64
CA ASP A 204 19.98 1.75 -2.97
C ASP A 204 20.83 2.68 -2.10
N ASP A 205 20.48 3.97 -2.01
CA ASP A 205 21.17 4.94 -1.16
C ASP A 205 21.03 4.60 0.33
N ASP A 206 21.88 5.16 1.17
CA ASP A 206 21.75 5.02 2.62
C ASP A 206 20.49 5.74 3.14
N LEU A 207 19.77 5.11 4.09
CA LEU A 207 18.50 5.64 4.59
C LEU A 207 18.65 6.97 5.35
N GLU A 208 19.81 7.23 5.96
CA GLU A 208 20.06 8.48 6.66
C GLU A 208 20.23 9.64 5.68
N SER A 209 20.98 9.44 4.59
CA SER A 209 21.09 10.42 3.50
C SER A 209 19.73 10.72 2.86
N VAL A 210 18.93 9.67 2.61
CA VAL A 210 17.56 9.83 2.10
C VAL A 210 16.69 10.63 3.09
N ARG A 211 16.80 10.35 4.39
CA ARG A 211 16.08 11.07 5.45
C ARG A 211 16.42 12.55 5.46
N GLU A 212 17.70 12.90 5.40
CA GLU A 212 18.15 14.29 5.37
C GLU A 212 17.62 15.04 4.15
N GLN A 213 17.74 14.45 2.95
CA GLN A 213 17.25 15.07 1.71
C GLN A 213 15.74 15.27 1.71
N MET A 214 14.97 14.25 2.12
CA MET A 214 13.52 14.36 2.22
C MET A 214 13.08 15.38 3.28
N LEU A 215 13.82 15.51 4.39
CA LEU A 215 13.53 16.46 5.45
C LEU A 215 13.73 17.91 4.99
N VAL A 216 14.79 18.18 4.23
CA VAL A 216 15.04 19.49 3.61
C VAL A 216 13.91 19.86 2.66
N GLU A 217 13.54 18.94 1.75
CA GLU A 217 12.48 19.19 0.77
C GLU A 217 11.11 19.37 1.44
N ALA A 218 10.78 18.53 2.43
CA ALA A 218 9.54 18.65 3.17
C ALA A 218 9.45 19.96 3.96
N SER A 219 10.55 20.42 4.56
CA SER A 219 10.61 21.69 5.30
C SER A 219 10.36 22.88 4.38
N LYS A 220 10.95 22.85 3.18
CA LYS A 220 10.74 23.85 2.12
C LYS A 220 9.27 23.90 1.69
N ILE A 221 8.68 22.75 1.36
CA ILE A 221 7.27 22.64 0.93
C ILE A 221 6.29 23.07 2.02
N CYS A 222 6.57 22.70 3.28
CA CYS A 222 5.71 23.07 4.41
C CYS A 222 5.94 24.52 4.88
N ARG A 223 7.02 25.19 4.44
CA ARG A 223 7.49 26.49 4.94
C ARG A 223 7.63 26.52 6.47
N LYS A 224 8.13 25.41 7.02
CA LYS A 224 8.33 25.18 8.46
C LYS A 224 9.62 24.40 8.66
N ASP A 225 10.31 24.61 9.78
CA ASP A 225 11.43 23.77 10.16
C ASP A 225 10.94 22.44 10.74
N LEU A 226 10.89 21.41 9.90
CA LEU A 226 10.48 20.06 10.31
C LEU A 226 11.62 19.30 10.99
N GLY A 227 12.84 19.85 11.03
CA GLY A 227 13.97 19.25 11.77
C GLY A 227 13.75 19.25 13.29
N THR A 228 12.75 19.99 13.76
CA THR A 228 12.29 20.01 15.16
C THR A 228 11.44 18.80 15.57
N ALA A 229 11.19 17.85 14.64
CA ALA A 229 10.40 16.65 14.94
C ALA A 229 11.04 15.79 16.05
N ASP A 230 10.24 15.40 17.04
CA ASP A 230 10.64 14.48 18.11
C ASP A 230 10.88 13.06 17.59
N HIS A 231 10.22 12.69 16.50
CA HIS A 231 10.45 11.44 15.78
C HIS A 231 10.62 11.72 14.29
N CYS A 232 11.66 11.14 13.67
CA CYS A 232 11.87 11.19 12.23
C CYS A 232 12.42 9.84 11.76
N SER A 233 11.68 9.15 10.90
CA SER A 233 12.15 7.90 10.29
C SER A 233 11.69 7.80 8.83
N VAL A 234 12.41 7.00 8.04
CA VAL A 234 12.07 6.75 6.64
C VAL A 234 11.85 5.26 6.42
N HIS A 235 10.89 4.93 5.56
CA HIS A 235 10.68 3.58 5.06
C HIS A 235 10.83 3.52 3.55
N ARG A 236 11.53 2.49 3.07
CA ARG A 236 11.74 2.19 1.65
C ARG A 236 10.73 1.17 1.16
N TRP A 237 9.77 1.60 0.37
CA TRP A 237 8.93 0.70 -0.41
C TRP A 237 9.60 0.44 -1.76
N ARG A 238 10.26 -0.71 -1.94
CA ARG A 238 10.90 -1.04 -3.23
C ARG A 238 9.88 -1.35 -4.33
N TYR A 239 8.69 -1.82 -3.95
CA TYR A 239 7.60 -2.20 -4.85
C TYR A 239 6.30 -1.47 -4.44
N ALA A 240 6.32 -0.15 -4.49
CA ALA A 240 5.28 0.71 -3.92
C ALA A 240 4.10 0.96 -4.86
N ASN A 241 4.35 0.99 -6.16
CA ASN A 241 3.38 1.44 -7.15
C ASN A 241 3.68 0.81 -8.51
N ILE A 242 2.74 0.89 -9.43
CA ILE A 242 2.95 0.52 -10.83
C ILE A 242 2.06 1.40 -11.73
N ALA A 243 2.52 1.63 -12.96
CA ALA A 243 1.70 2.24 -13.99
C ALA A 243 0.46 1.38 -14.31
N ARG A 244 -0.50 1.94 -15.05
CA ARG A 244 -1.64 1.15 -15.53
C ARG A 244 -1.14 0.06 -16.48
N GLN A 245 -1.61 -1.16 -16.27
CA GLN A 245 -1.29 -2.30 -17.11
C GLN A 245 -2.35 -2.53 -18.18
N SER A 246 -1.93 -3.22 -19.24
CA SER A 246 -2.79 -3.82 -20.25
C SER A 246 -2.50 -5.32 -20.28
N GLY A 247 -3.53 -6.15 -20.20
CA GLY A 247 -3.35 -7.60 -20.12
C GLY A 247 -4.39 -8.21 -19.19
N PRO A 248 -4.16 -9.44 -18.73
CA PRO A 248 -5.08 -10.10 -17.83
C PRO A 248 -5.10 -9.39 -16.46
N GLU A 249 -6.25 -9.41 -15.80
CA GLU A 249 -6.44 -8.80 -14.47
C GLU A 249 -5.98 -9.70 -13.32
N PHE A 250 -5.66 -10.96 -13.59
CA PHE A 250 -5.10 -11.95 -12.66
C PHE A 250 -4.45 -13.10 -13.47
N TYR A 251 -3.82 -14.05 -12.79
CA TYR A 251 -3.28 -15.28 -13.37
C TYR A 251 -3.95 -16.50 -12.74
N VAL A 252 -4.25 -17.51 -13.55
CA VAL A 252 -4.71 -18.83 -13.10
C VAL A 252 -4.14 -19.90 -14.02
N ASP A 253 -3.65 -20.98 -13.43
CA ASP A 253 -3.27 -22.22 -14.09
C ASP A 253 -4.03 -23.35 -13.41
N ASP A 254 -5.02 -23.88 -14.15
CA ASP A 254 -5.91 -24.93 -13.67
C ASP A 254 -5.20 -26.27 -13.53
N ASP A 255 -4.21 -26.55 -14.39
CA ASP A 255 -3.50 -27.83 -14.38
C ASP A 255 -2.65 -27.95 -13.12
N SER A 256 -1.99 -26.85 -12.73
CA SER A 256 -1.21 -26.79 -11.50
C SER A 256 -2.00 -26.36 -10.26
N GLN A 257 -3.21 -25.83 -10.40
CA GLN A 257 -3.96 -25.20 -9.30
C GLN A 257 -3.17 -24.04 -8.66
N LEU A 258 -2.50 -23.26 -9.50
CA LEU A 258 -1.74 -22.07 -9.12
C LEU A 258 -2.46 -20.82 -9.62
N ALA A 259 -2.53 -19.78 -8.81
CA ALA A 259 -3.06 -18.50 -9.21
C ALA A 259 -2.23 -17.34 -8.66
N ALA A 260 -2.40 -16.15 -9.25
CA ALA A 260 -1.86 -14.92 -8.71
C ALA A 260 -2.79 -13.75 -8.97
N CYS A 261 -2.86 -12.82 -8.02
CA CYS A 261 -3.61 -11.57 -8.14
C CYS A 261 -2.89 -10.44 -7.40
N GLY A 262 -3.25 -9.20 -7.69
CA GLY A 262 -2.62 -8.05 -7.07
C GLY A 262 -2.86 -6.76 -7.84
N ASP A 263 -2.55 -5.63 -7.22
CA ASP A 263 -2.65 -4.31 -7.85
C ASP A 263 -1.83 -4.24 -9.16
N TRP A 264 -0.71 -4.96 -9.20
CA TRP A 264 0.21 -4.97 -10.33
C TRP A 264 -0.34 -5.56 -11.61
N PHE A 265 -1.47 -6.27 -11.59
CA PHE A 265 -2.18 -6.69 -12.81
C PHE A 265 -2.98 -5.56 -13.47
N VAL A 266 -3.35 -4.52 -12.71
CA VAL A 266 -4.27 -3.48 -13.19
C VAL A 266 -3.62 -2.10 -13.12
N ARG A 267 -3.20 -1.66 -11.93
CA ARG A 267 -2.53 -0.38 -11.61
C ARG A 267 -2.26 -0.31 -10.11
N GLY A 268 -1.28 0.49 -9.67
CA GLY A 268 -1.02 0.67 -8.22
C GLY A 268 -2.10 1.50 -7.51
N ARG A 269 -3.17 0.84 -7.06
CA ARG A 269 -4.25 1.39 -6.24
C ARG A 269 -4.88 0.29 -5.39
N VAL A 270 -5.46 0.67 -4.25
CA VAL A 270 -6.23 -0.25 -3.38
C VAL A 270 -7.39 -0.89 -4.14
N GLU A 271 -8.20 -0.10 -4.86
CA GLU A 271 -9.31 -0.62 -5.66
C GLU A 271 -8.85 -1.62 -6.73
N ALA A 272 -7.68 -1.41 -7.32
CA ALA A 272 -7.12 -2.31 -8.33
C ALA A 272 -6.68 -3.66 -7.75
N ALA A 273 -6.10 -3.66 -6.53
CA ALA A 273 -5.83 -4.90 -5.80
C ALA A 273 -7.13 -5.68 -5.55
N PHE A 274 -8.19 -4.98 -5.12
CA PHE A 274 -9.52 -5.58 -4.94
C PHE A 274 -10.07 -6.13 -6.26
N THR A 275 -10.05 -5.37 -7.36
CA THR A 275 -10.56 -5.83 -8.66
C THR A 275 -9.88 -7.12 -9.10
N SER A 276 -8.54 -7.17 -9.05
CA SER A 276 -7.77 -8.36 -9.39
C SER A 276 -8.15 -9.57 -8.52
N ALA A 277 -8.22 -9.38 -7.20
CA ALA A 277 -8.56 -10.44 -6.26
C ALA A 277 -10.02 -10.91 -6.40
N ASN A 278 -10.97 -10.00 -6.58
CA ASN A 278 -12.38 -10.31 -6.70
C ASN A 278 -12.67 -11.11 -7.98
N MET A 279 -12.06 -10.74 -9.11
CA MET A 279 -12.21 -11.47 -10.36
C MET A 279 -11.63 -12.89 -10.26
N LEU A 280 -10.45 -13.05 -9.66
CA LEU A 280 -9.87 -14.37 -9.43
C LEU A 280 -10.76 -15.22 -8.50
N ALA A 281 -11.23 -14.63 -7.40
CA ALA A 281 -12.06 -15.33 -6.43
C ALA A 281 -13.36 -15.85 -7.06
N GLN A 282 -14.04 -15.04 -7.89
CA GLN A 282 -15.24 -15.47 -8.62
C GLN A 282 -14.96 -16.70 -9.49
N GLN A 283 -13.85 -16.69 -10.25
CA GLN A 283 -13.49 -17.81 -11.10
C GLN A 283 -13.18 -19.09 -10.30
N LEU A 284 -12.46 -18.97 -9.17
CA LEU A 284 -12.15 -20.12 -8.32
C LEU A 284 -13.41 -20.70 -7.67
N VAL A 285 -14.34 -19.85 -7.20
CA VAL A 285 -15.61 -20.29 -6.60
C VAL A 285 -16.47 -21.05 -7.61
N GLU A 286 -16.59 -20.54 -8.84
CA GLU A 286 -17.33 -21.24 -9.91
C GLU A 286 -16.76 -22.64 -10.17
N LYS A 287 -15.44 -22.79 -10.14
CA LYS A 287 -14.76 -24.09 -10.33
C LYS A 287 -14.90 -25.05 -9.14
N MET A 288 -15.02 -24.53 -7.92
CA MET A 288 -15.15 -25.35 -6.72
C MET A 288 -16.60 -25.78 -6.44
N THR A 289 -17.57 -25.09 -7.05
CA THR A 289 -19.00 -25.32 -6.82
C THR A 289 -19.73 -25.95 -8.01
N GLY A 290 -19.15 -25.89 -9.22
CA GLY A 290 -19.64 -26.55 -10.43
C GLY A 290 -19.09 -27.96 -10.59
#